data_AF-A0A397SCK2-F1
#
_entry.id   AF-A0A397SCK2-F1
#
_cell.length_a   1.000
_cell.length_b   1.000
_cell.length_c   1.000
_cell.angle_alpha   90.00
_cell.angle_beta   90.00
_cell.angle_gamma   90.00
#
_symmetry.space_group_name_H-M   'P 1'
#
loop_
_entity.id
_entity.type
_entity.pdbx_description
1 polymer ?
#
loop_
_entity_poly.entity_id
_entity_poly.type
_entity_poly.pdbx_seq_one_letter_code
_entity_poly.pdbx_strand_id
1 'polypeptide(L)'
;MGSHQCSMSFGFIQTEGIETQFKALCKFWPSSYHAEVMGFLSAILTCNNNSLVEIYTDSQSLIDMFNTMKEKYFTLTIREKFKINSQILSWSIILEIINIKNLSIRFSKVKAHSGDKFNEKVDKLISTAHGDLNLMIQLKIENMDNLLVIPKWNNIVIDKNIRGFLKTISNTQGFEQFFNQDRNFKYRKININWKMIFDALQSDMAKEKTDFSSSRKKANKVKLMMEEIPTIEQMKKLSSFIYQHKLCPRCQNEEETFNHVWTCPNISYIMDDIVRNIKNFLIDITKENNITNISINIKDISQLDIWKIDSDQNQFTFIDLIKGFIPLCLTTFINQYTRNSKNTSKIIIDLREEIYRMTFSNIWQERCNLQHEIEIAEGITKQVKVDSKQFNIALDIEHFINQNNIQNSLEGIKNNIYFGSSVMGFMIHVNYVDIIYGLNLRPDKENF
;
A
#
# COMPACT_ATOMS: atom_id res chain seq x y z
N MET A 1 3.52 -14.96 -13.60
CA MET A 1 3.07 -14.76 -14.99
C MET A 1 1.56 -14.87 -15.03
N GLY A 2 0.87 -13.76 -15.25
CA GLY A 2 -0.52 -13.73 -15.73
C GLY A 2 -0.48 -13.15 -17.14
N SER A 3 -1.31 -13.64 -18.05
CA SER A 3 -1.43 -13.13 -19.42
C SER A 3 -1.55 -11.61 -19.43
N HIS A 4 -1.00 -10.97 -20.47
CA HIS A 4 -0.99 -9.51 -20.67
C HIS A 4 -2.36 -8.81 -20.67
N GLN A 5 -3.46 -9.55 -20.48
CA GLN A 5 -4.82 -9.04 -20.30
C GLN A 5 -5.54 -9.94 -19.28
N CYS A 6 -6.00 -9.36 -18.16
CA CYS A 6 -6.90 -10.02 -17.21
C CYS A 6 -8.34 -9.66 -17.59
N SER A 7 -9.17 -10.68 -17.76
CA SER A 7 -10.59 -10.56 -18.10
C SER A 7 -11.40 -11.49 -17.21
N MET A 8 -12.62 -11.08 -16.85
CA MET A 8 -13.55 -11.89 -16.07
C MET A 8 -14.66 -12.41 -16.99
N SER A 9 -14.95 -13.70 -16.89
CA SER A 9 -16.10 -14.30 -17.58
C SER A 9 -17.37 -14.14 -16.76
N PHE A 10 -18.48 -13.85 -17.44
CA PHE A 10 -19.81 -13.81 -16.84
C PHE A 10 -20.82 -14.40 -17.82
N GLY A 11 -22.00 -14.73 -17.31
CA GLY A 11 -23.04 -15.36 -18.11
C GLY A 11 -24.30 -15.61 -17.31
N PHE A 12 -25.33 -16.07 -18.01
CA PHE A 12 -26.58 -16.50 -17.39
C PHE A 12 -27.23 -17.61 -18.22
N ILE A 13 -28.16 -18.34 -17.61
CA ILE A 13 -29.02 -19.30 -18.29
C ILE A 13 -30.46 -18.89 -17.99
N GLN A 14 -31.25 -18.66 -19.05
CA GLN A 14 -32.69 -18.46 -18.92
C GLN A 14 -33.39 -19.80 -19.09
N THR A 15 -34.28 -20.13 -18.16
CA THR A 15 -35.01 -21.40 -18.13
C THR A 15 -36.46 -21.28 -18.56
N GLU A 16 -37.01 -20.06 -18.62
CA GLU A 16 -38.37 -19.83 -19.09
C GLU A 16 -38.42 -19.89 -20.63
N GLY A 17 -39.17 -20.85 -21.16
CA GLY A 17 -39.29 -21.11 -22.59
C GLY A 17 -38.16 -21.99 -23.13
N ILE A 18 -37.50 -21.54 -24.20
CA ILE A 18 -36.33 -22.23 -24.75
C ILE A 18 -35.13 -21.89 -23.87
N GLU A 19 -34.45 -22.92 -23.37
CA GLU A 19 -33.23 -22.72 -22.58
C GLU A 19 -32.20 -21.96 -23.42
N THR A 20 -31.91 -20.73 -23.02
CA THR A 20 -30.93 -19.88 -23.68
C THR A 20 -29.75 -19.63 -22.76
N GLN A 21 -28.56 -19.72 -23.33
CA GLN A 21 -27.30 -19.63 -22.62
C GLN A 21 -26.54 -18.44 -23.16
N PHE A 22 -26.03 -17.61 -22.25
CA PHE A 22 -25.23 -16.47 -22.61
C PHE A 22 -23.92 -16.48 -21.83
N LYS A 23 -22.83 -16.17 -22.51
CA LYS A 23 -21.50 -16.04 -21.91
C LYS A 23 -20.73 -14.91 -22.60
N ALA A 24 -19.98 -14.16 -21.81
CA ALA A 24 -19.18 -13.04 -22.28
C ALA A 24 -17.98 -12.79 -21.35
N LEU A 25 -17.08 -11.92 -21.80
CA LEU A 25 -15.95 -11.43 -21.01
C LEU A 25 -16.08 -9.93 -20.74
N CYS A 26 -15.69 -9.48 -19.55
CA CYS A 26 -15.48 -8.06 -19.25
C CYS A 26 -14.03 -7.79 -18.86
N LYS A 27 -13.60 -6.54 -19.08
CA LYS A 27 -12.26 -6.03 -18.75
C LYS A 27 -12.33 -4.87 -17.77
N PHE A 28 -11.18 -4.60 -17.16
CA PHE A 28 -10.97 -3.56 -16.14
C PHE A 28 -11.71 -3.81 -14.85
N TRP A 29 -11.10 -3.36 -13.76
CA TRP A 29 -11.65 -3.50 -12.41
C TRP A 29 -12.03 -4.94 -12.08
N PRO A 30 -11.12 -5.92 -12.27
CA PRO A 30 -11.47 -7.33 -12.12
C PRO A 30 -11.84 -7.63 -10.65
N SER A 31 -13.03 -8.17 -10.47
CA SER A 31 -13.53 -8.72 -9.21
C SER A 31 -14.64 -9.72 -9.52
N SER A 32 -14.85 -10.72 -8.65
CA SER A 32 -16.00 -11.63 -8.78
C SER A 32 -17.31 -10.84 -8.83
N TYR A 33 -17.46 -9.85 -7.95
CA TYR A 33 -18.63 -8.97 -7.92
C TYR A 33 -18.87 -8.22 -9.24
N HIS A 34 -17.82 -7.83 -9.99
CA HIS A 34 -17.98 -7.25 -11.32
C HIS A 34 -18.67 -8.24 -12.27
N ALA A 35 -18.17 -9.49 -12.33
CA ALA A 35 -18.74 -10.52 -13.18
C ALA A 35 -20.21 -10.81 -12.84
N GLU A 36 -20.53 -10.90 -11.55
CA GLU A 36 -21.91 -11.08 -11.05
C GLU A 36 -22.85 -9.96 -11.51
N VAL A 37 -22.43 -8.70 -11.36
CA VAL A 37 -23.22 -7.54 -11.79
C VAL A 37 -23.39 -7.51 -13.31
N MET A 38 -22.37 -7.88 -14.08
CA MET A 38 -22.46 -7.97 -15.55
C MET A 38 -23.37 -9.12 -16.01
N GLY A 39 -23.34 -10.26 -15.31
CA GLY A 39 -24.27 -11.36 -15.53
C GLY A 39 -25.72 -10.93 -15.31
N PHE A 40 -25.99 -10.26 -14.19
CA PHE A 40 -27.31 -9.69 -13.88
C PHE A 40 -27.77 -8.67 -14.92
N LEU A 41 -26.91 -7.70 -15.25
CA LEU A 41 -27.19 -6.69 -16.28
C LEU A 41 -27.56 -7.34 -17.62
N SER A 42 -26.82 -8.37 -18.02
CA SER A 42 -27.07 -9.06 -19.30
C SER A 42 -28.38 -9.83 -19.29
N ALA A 43 -28.75 -10.45 -18.17
CA ALA A 43 -30.02 -11.16 -18.04
C ALA A 43 -31.23 -10.20 -18.15
N ILE A 44 -31.21 -9.06 -17.46
CA ILE A 44 -32.34 -8.10 -17.54
C ILE A 44 -32.43 -7.40 -18.90
N LEU A 45 -31.30 -7.29 -19.61
CA LEU A 45 -31.27 -6.77 -20.97
C LEU A 45 -32.04 -7.65 -21.95
N THR A 46 -32.12 -8.97 -21.73
CA THR A 46 -32.89 -9.89 -22.59
C THR A 46 -34.34 -10.07 -22.17
N CYS A 47 -34.74 -9.61 -20.98
CA CYS A 47 -36.13 -9.69 -20.52
C CYS A 47 -37.07 -8.78 -21.33
N ASN A 48 -38.32 -9.21 -21.46
CA ASN A 48 -39.39 -8.42 -22.07
C ASN A 48 -39.86 -7.27 -21.17
N ASN A 49 -40.55 -6.29 -21.75
CA ASN A 49 -41.14 -5.19 -20.98
C ASN A 49 -42.27 -5.71 -20.08
N ASN A 50 -42.43 -5.10 -18.89
CA ASN A 50 -43.46 -5.41 -17.90
C ASN A 50 -43.43 -6.86 -17.37
N SER A 51 -42.27 -7.53 -17.39
CA SER A 51 -42.13 -8.90 -16.90
C SER A 51 -41.77 -8.97 -15.41
N LEU A 52 -42.23 -10.04 -14.76
CA LEU A 52 -41.68 -10.51 -13.48
C LEU A 52 -40.44 -11.36 -13.76
N VAL A 53 -39.29 -10.97 -13.22
CA VAL A 53 -38.00 -11.66 -13.42
C VAL A 53 -37.54 -12.24 -12.08
N GLU A 54 -37.39 -13.55 -12.03
CA GLU A 54 -36.85 -14.27 -10.88
C GLU A 54 -35.39 -14.64 -11.12
N ILE A 55 -34.49 -14.12 -10.28
CA ILE A 55 -33.05 -14.28 -10.45
C ILE A 55 -32.50 -15.11 -9.31
N TYR A 56 -31.83 -16.20 -9.68
CA TYR A 56 -31.15 -17.12 -8.77
C TYR A 56 -29.65 -16.87 -8.87
N THR A 57 -29.01 -16.51 -7.76
CA THR A 57 -27.58 -16.17 -7.71
C THR A 57 -26.99 -16.57 -6.36
N ASP A 58 -25.72 -16.96 -6.37
CA ASP A 58 -24.91 -17.20 -5.17
C ASP A 58 -24.18 -15.93 -4.69
N SER A 59 -24.39 -14.77 -5.33
CA SER A 59 -23.76 -13.51 -4.96
C SER A 59 -24.58 -12.75 -3.92
N GLN A 60 -24.16 -12.80 -2.65
CA GLN A 60 -24.83 -12.05 -1.58
C GLN A 60 -24.69 -10.54 -1.79
N SER A 61 -23.49 -10.09 -2.21
CA SER A 61 -23.21 -8.67 -2.44
C SER A 61 -24.08 -8.06 -3.54
N LEU A 62 -24.47 -8.85 -4.55
CA LEU A 62 -25.42 -8.43 -5.59
C LEU A 62 -26.81 -8.19 -5.00
N ILE A 63 -27.29 -9.16 -4.22
CA ILE A 63 -28.61 -9.11 -3.56
C ILE A 63 -28.68 -7.93 -2.58
N ASP A 64 -27.66 -7.75 -1.74
CA ASP A 64 -27.62 -6.67 -0.74
C ASP A 64 -27.64 -5.29 -1.40
N MET A 65 -26.86 -5.10 -2.47
CA MET A 65 -26.86 -3.86 -3.23
C MET A 65 -28.22 -3.63 -3.90
N PHE A 66 -28.80 -4.65 -4.54
CA PHE A 66 -30.11 -4.54 -5.17
C PHE A 66 -31.19 -4.13 -4.16
N ASN A 67 -31.22 -4.77 -2.98
CA ASN A 67 -32.17 -4.44 -1.92
C ASN A 67 -31.99 -2.99 -1.45
N THR A 68 -30.75 -2.53 -1.29
CA THR A 68 -30.45 -1.13 -0.97
C THR A 68 -31.01 -0.17 -2.02
N MET A 69 -30.95 -0.52 -3.31
CA MET A 69 -31.53 0.30 -4.39
C MET A 69 -33.06 0.24 -4.39
N LYS A 70 -33.63 -0.94 -4.11
CA LYS A 70 -35.07 -1.17 -4.04
C LYS A 70 -35.72 -0.36 -2.91
N GLU A 71 -35.09 -0.28 -1.74
CA GLU A 71 -35.53 0.57 -0.63
C GLU A 71 -35.61 2.05 -1.03
N LYS A 72 -34.79 2.47 -2.00
CA LYS A 72 -34.79 3.83 -2.57
C LYS A 72 -35.64 3.96 -3.84
N TYR A 73 -36.54 3.00 -4.09
CA TYR A 73 -37.40 2.98 -5.27
C TYR A 73 -36.62 3.16 -6.59
N PHE A 74 -35.42 2.57 -6.67
CA PHE A 74 -34.53 2.64 -7.83
C PHE A 74 -34.17 4.07 -8.28
N THR A 75 -34.35 5.05 -7.39
CA THR A 75 -34.11 6.46 -7.65
C THR A 75 -32.99 6.94 -6.75
N LEU A 76 -31.82 7.17 -7.36
CA LEU A 76 -30.63 7.67 -6.66
C LEU A 76 -30.26 9.04 -7.17
N THR A 77 -29.90 9.93 -6.24
CA THR A 77 -29.23 11.18 -6.61
C THR A 77 -27.85 10.89 -7.21
N ILE A 78 -27.34 11.80 -8.04
CA ILE A 78 -25.98 11.71 -8.62
C ILE A 78 -24.92 11.48 -7.54
N ARG A 79 -25.06 12.18 -6.40
CA ARG A 79 -24.15 12.04 -5.26
C ARG A 79 -24.16 10.64 -4.66
N GLU A 80 -25.32 9.99 -4.59
CA GLU A 80 -25.44 8.62 -4.08
C GLU A 80 -24.88 7.61 -5.06
N LYS A 81 -25.12 7.79 -6.36
CA LYS A 81 -24.49 6.96 -7.41
C LYS A 81 -22.97 6.96 -7.29
N PHE A 82 -22.36 8.14 -7.14
CA PHE A 82 -20.90 8.25 -6.97
C PHE A 82 -20.36 7.80 -5.61
N LYS A 83 -21.25 7.54 -4.63
CA LYS A 83 -20.86 6.92 -3.35
C LYS A 83 -20.82 5.40 -3.42
N ILE A 84 -21.44 4.78 -4.43
CA ILE A 84 -21.38 3.33 -4.63
C ILE A 84 -19.90 2.90 -4.70
N ASN A 85 -19.57 1.82 -4.00
CA ASN A 85 -18.18 1.39 -3.83
C ASN A 85 -17.53 0.96 -5.16
N SER A 86 -18.28 0.26 -6.01
CA SER A 86 -17.84 -0.28 -7.30
C SER A 86 -19.01 -0.56 -8.24
N GLN A 87 -18.74 -0.69 -9.54
CA GLN A 87 -19.75 -0.95 -10.58
C GLN A 87 -20.81 0.15 -10.70
N ILE A 88 -20.40 1.41 -10.49
CA ILE A 88 -21.27 2.61 -10.58
C ILE A 88 -22.00 2.64 -11.93
N LEU A 89 -21.28 2.34 -13.02
CA LEU A 89 -21.81 2.36 -14.37
C LEU A 89 -22.84 1.27 -14.58
N SER A 90 -22.48 0.02 -14.28
CA SER A 90 -23.37 -1.12 -14.47
C SER A 90 -24.65 -0.95 -13.65
N TRP A 91 -24.54 -0.46 -12.42
CA TRP A 91 -25.72 -0.14 -11.59
C TRP A 91 -26.54 1.01 -12.16
N SER A 92 -25.89 2.06 -12.69
CA SER A 92 -26.62 3.15 -13.34
C SER A 92 -27.41 2.64 -14.56
N ILE A 93 -26.84 1.77 -15.38
CA ILE A 93 -27.54 1.14 -16.52
C ILE A 93 -28.68 0.23 -16.02
N ILE A 94 -28.43 -0.59 -15.01
CA ILE A 94 -29.44 -1.49 -14.42
C ILE A 94 -30.67 -0.69 -13.97
N LEU A 95 -30.47 0.40 -13.24
CA LEU A 95 -31.58 1.24 -12.75
C LEU A 95 -32.38 1.84 -13.91
N GLU A 96 -31.71 2.25 -14.99
CA GLU A 96 -32.36 2.78 -16.18
C GLU A 96 -33.19 1.71 -16.89
N ILE A 97 -32.64 0.50 -17.08
CA ILE A 97 -33.36 -0.62 -17.71
C ILE A 97 -34.59 -1.03 -16.89
N ILE A 98 -34.45 -1.14 -15.57
CA ILE A 98 -35.57 -1.51 -14.69
C ILE A 98 -36.73 -0.51 -14.86
N ASN A 99 -36.41 0.78 -14.92
CA ASN A 99 -37.40 1.84 -15.07
C ASN A 99 -38.00 1.87 -16.49
N ILE A 100 -37.18 1.81 -17.54
CA ILE A 100 -37.64 1.86 -18.95
C ILE A 100 -38.50 0.64 -19.29
N LYS A 101 -38.07 -0.55 -18.89
CA LYS A 101 -38.80 -1.79 -19.16
C LYS A 101 -39.89 -2.10 -18.14
N ASN A 102 -40.00 -1.32 -17.06
CA ASN A 102 -40.93 -1.55 -15.95
C ASN A 102 -40.84 -3.00 -15.40
N LEU A 103 -39.62 -3.44 -15.06
CA LEU A 103 -39.37 -4.82 -14.59
C LEU A 103 -39.67 -4.97 -13.11
N SER A 104 -40.30 -6.08 -12.74
CA SER A 104 -40.42 -6.51 -11.34
C SER A 104 -39.40 -7.61 -11.08
N ILE A 105 -38.38 -7.34 -10.26
CA ILE A 105 -37.27 -8.29 -10.04
C ILE A 105 -37.35 -8.88 -8.63
N ARG A 106 -37.21 -10.21 -8.53
CA ARG A 106 -37.09 -10.96 -7.27
C ARG A 106 -35.78 -11.74 -7.27
N PHE A 107 -35.02 -11.59 -6.20
CA PHE A 107 -33.79 -12.35 -6.00
C PHE A 107 -34.03 -13.54 -5.06
N SER A 108 -33.49 -14.69 -5.44
CA SER A 108 -33.44 -15.92 -4.66
C SER A 108 -31.98 -16.31 -4.44
N LYS A 109 -31.57 -16.37 -3.17
CA LYS A 109 -30.20 -16.74 -2.81
C LYS A 109 -30.00 -18.25 -3.00
N VAL A 110 -29.05 -18.60 -3.85
CA VAL A 110 -28.55 -19.98 -3.98
C VAL A 110 -27.33 -20.16 -3.09
N LYS A 111 -27.18 -21.34 -2.49
CA LYS A 111 -25.95 -21.68 -1.75
C LYS A 111 -24.87 -22.05 -2.76
N ALA A 112 -23.73 -21.38 -2.69
CA ALA A 112 -22.57 -21.76 -3.49
C ALA A 112 -22.21 -23.23 -3.24
N HIS A 113 -21.89 -23.97 -4.31
CA HIS A 113 -21.49 -25.38 -4.26
C HIS A 113 -22.50 -26.34 -3.60
N SER A 114 -23.79 -26.01 -3.59
CA SER A 114 -24.82 -26.87 -3.00
C SER A 114 -25.42 -27.90 -3.97
N GLY A 115 -24.80 -28.15 -5.12
CA GLY A 115 -25.33 -29.07 -6.13
C GLY A 115 -26.49 -28.51 -6.95
N ASP A 116 -26.67 -27.20 -7.01
CA ASP A 116 -27.69 -26.60 -7.89
C ASP A 116 -27.31 -26.83 -9.35
N LYS A 117 -28.17 -27.58 -10.06
CA LYS A 117 -27.93 -28.00 -11.45
C LYS A 117 -27.69 -26.82 -12.39
N PHE A 118 -28.41 -25.72 -12.21
CA PHE A 118 -28.31 -24.57 -13.12
C PHE A 118 -27.13 -23.68 -12.75
N ASN A 119 -26.85 -23.46 -11.47
CA ASN A 119 -25.67 -22.71 -11.05
C ASN A 119 -24.37 -23.40 -11.51
N GLU A 120 -24.25 -24.71 -11.31
CA GLU A 120 -23.08 -25.47 -11.80
C GLU A 120 -22.98 -25.45 -13.34
N LYS A 121 -24.13 -25.38 -14.03
CA LYS A 121 -24.16 -25.27 -15.49
C LYS A 121 -23.68 -23.89 -15.95
N VAL A 122 -24.05 -22.81 -15.24
CA VAL A 122 -23.52 -21.46 -15.48
C VAL A 122 -22.01 -21.43 -15.24
N ASP A 123 -21.52 -21.99 -14.13
CA ASP A 123 -20.09 -22.03 -13.81
C ASP A 123 -19.28 -22.75 -14.89
N LYS A 124 -19.79 -23.92 -15.34
CA LYS A 124 -19.20 -24.65 -16.48
C LYS A 124 -19.27 -23.82 -17.75
N LEU A 125 -20.39 -23.17 -18.05
CA LEU A 125 -20.56 -22.34 -19.24
C LEU A 125 -19.55 -21.19 -19.29
N ILE A 126 -19.44 -20.39 -18.23
CA ILE A 126 -18.54 -19.23 -18.20
C ILE A 126 -17.07 -19.64 -18.21
N SER A 127 -16.72 -20.80 -17.64
CA SER A 127 -15.35 -21.33 -17.70
C SER A 127 -14.85 -21.54 -19.13
N THR A 128 -15.75 -21.89 -20.07
CA THR A 128 -15.42 -22.05 -21.49
C THR A 128 -15.21 -20.74 -22.25
N ALA A 129 -15.57 -19.60 -21.66
CA ALA A 129 -15.36 -18.29 -22.27
C ALA A 129 -13.96 -17.73 -21.99
N HIS A 130 -13.24 -18.27 -21.00
CA HIS A 130 -11.91 -17.76 -20.62
C HIS A 130 -10.93 -17.80 -21.80
N GLY A 131 -10.34 -16.64 -22.10
CA GLY A 131 -9.35 -16.48 -23.16
C GLY A 131 -9.91 -16.18 -24.55
N ASP A 132 -11.22 -16.29 -24.78
CA ASP A 132 -11.83 -15.93 -26.06
C ASP A 132 -12.19 -14.44 -26.11
N LEU A 133 -11.26 -13.63 -26.60
CA LEU A 133 -11.42 -12.17 -26.71
C LEU A 133 -12.57 -11.73 -27.61
N ASN A 134 -13.08 -12.59 -28.49
CA ASN A 134 -14.25 -12.27 -29.33
C ASN A 134 -15.53 -12.12 -28.49
N LEU A 135 -15.56 -12.70 -27.29
CA LEU A 135 -16.66 -12.60 -26.35
C LEU A 135 -16.58 -11.35 -25.46
N MET A 136 -15.62 -10.46 -25.69
CA MET A 136 -15.42 -9.29 -24.84
C MET A 136 -16.49 -8.22 -25.09
N ILE A 137 -17.21 -7.88 -24.02
CA ILE A 137 -18.24 -6.84 -24.03
C ILE A 137 -17.72 -5.61 -23.31
N GLN A 138 -17.92 -4.45 -23.93
CA GLN A 138 -17.67 -3.15 -23.34
C GLN A 138 -18.96 -2.32 -23.36
N LEU A 139 -19.32 -1.78 -22.19
CA LEU A 139 -20.47 -0.89 -22.06
C LEU A 139 -20.21 0.41 -22.82
N LYS A 140 -21.12 0.76 -23.74
CA LYS A 140 -21.15 2.08 -24.38
C LYS A 140 -21.84 3.05 -23.43
N ILE A 141 -21.16 4.13 -23.07
CA ILE A 141 -21.59 5.05 -22.00
C ILE A 141 -22.05 6.41 -22.55
N GLU A 142 -22.10 6.54 -23.88
CA GLU A 142 -22.36 7.81 -24.57
C GLU A 142 -23.84 8.24 -24.51
N ASN A 143 -24.75 7.34 -24.12
CA ASN A 143 -26.21 7.55 -24.15
C ASN A 143 -26.87 7.35 -22.77
N MET A 144 -26.22 7.75 -21.67
CA MET A 144 -26.76 7.59 -20.32
C MET A 144 -27.43 8.86 -19.84
N ASP A 145 -28.77 8.87 -19.81
CA ASP A 145 -29.55 10.03 -19.36
C ASP A 145 -29.39 10.27 -17.85
N ASN A 146 -29.12 9.19 -17.11
CA ASN A 146 -29.12 9.20 -15.66
C ASN A 146 -27.75 9.53 -15.02
N LEU A 147 -26.70 9.73 -15.85
CA LEU A 147 -25.33 10.03 -15.41
C LEU A 147 -24.66 11.02 -16.37
N LEU A 148 -24.91 12.32 -16.15
CA LEU A 148 -24.46 13.41 -17.02
C LEU A 148 -22.93 13.54 -17.18
N VAL A 149 -22.16 13.08 -16.19
CA VAL A 149 -20.69 13.20 -16.20
C VAL A 149 -20.07 11.87 -15.81
N ILE A 150 -19.22 11.33 -16.68
CA ILE A 150 -18.53 10.07 -16.46
C ILE A 150 -17.03 10.36 -16.33
N PRO A 151 -16.47 10.30 -15.12
CA PRO A 151 -15.06 10.62 -14.92
C PRO A 151 -14.17 9.51 -15.49
N LYS A 152 -13.10 9.92 -16.16
CA LYS A 152 -12.08 9.04 -16.74
C LYS A 152 -10.71 9.37 -16.15
N TRP A 153 -9.87 8.35 -16.01
CA TRP A 153 -8.45 8.48 -15.69
C TRP A 153 -7.64 7.79 -16.77
N ASN A 154 -6.75 8.52 -17.45
CA ASN A 154 -5.98 8.02 -18.60
C ASN A 154 -6.86 7.29 -19.64
N ASN A 155 -7.98 7.93 -20.03
CA ASN A 155 -9.01 7.39 -20.93
C ASN A 155 -9.74 6.12 -20.45
N ILE A 156 -9.45 5.62 -19.24
CA ILE A 156 -10.18 4.52 -18.60
C ILE A 156 -11.27 5.08 -17.71
N VAL A 157 -12.46 4.52 -17.80
CA VAL A 157 -13.60 4.99 -17.01
C VAL A 157 -13.45 4.55 -15.55
N ILE A 158 -13.71 5.48 -14.63
CA ILE A 158 -13.65 5.23 -13.19
C ILE A 158 -14.98 4.61 -12.76
N ASP A 159 -14.96 3.29 -12.52
CA ASP A 159 -16.14 2.51 -12.12
C ASP A 159 -16.12 2.13 -10.63
N LYS A 160 -15.53 3.02 -9.82
CA LYS A 160 -15.41 2.92 -8.35
C LYS A 160 -15.76 4.26 -7.72
N ASN A 161 -15.97 4.25 -6.41
CA ASN A 161 -16.18 5.47 -5.64
C ASN A 161 -15.13 6.55 -5.99
N ILE A 162 -15.59 7.68 -6.54
CA ILE A 162 -14.70 8.73 -7.10
C ILE A 162 -13.76 9.27 -6.03
N ARG A 163 -14.28 9.57 -4.83
CA ARG A 163 -13.47 10.13 -3.74
C ARG A 163 -12.41 9.13 -3.27
N GLY A 164 -12.78 7.85 -3.16
CA GLY A 164 -11.86 6.77 -2.84
C GLY A 164 -10.77 6.59 -3.90
N PHE A 165 -11.14 6.73 -5.17
CA PHE A 165 -10.19 6.66 -6.28
C PHE A 165 -9.21 7.85 -6.29
N LEU A 166 -9.71 9.08 -6.15
CA LEU A 166 -8.87 10.29 -6.05
C LEU A 166 -7.93 10.24 -4.84
N LYS A 167 -8.41 9.74 -3.70
CA LYS A 167 -7.56 9.51 -2.52
C LYS A 167 -6.44 8.52 -2.82
N THR A 168 -6.75 7.44 -3.55
CA THR A 168 -5.75 6.47 -4.00
C THR A 168 -4.70 7.14 -4.89
N ILE A 169 -5.11 7.95 -5.87
CA ILE A 169 -4.18 8.72 -6.72
C ILE A 169 -3.25 9.59 -5.89
N SER A 170 -3.82 10.44 -5.02
CA SER A 170 -3.04 11.37 -4.20
C SER A 170 -2.06 10.63 -3.29
N ASN A 171 -2.48 9.52 -2.67
CA ASN A 171 -1.60 8.70 -1.84
C ASN A 171 -0.46 8.06 -2.64
N THR A 172 -0.75 7.54 -3.85
CA THR A 172 0.28 6.95 -4.71
C THR A 172 1.27 8.01 -5.19
N GLN A 173 0.81 9.19 -5.60
CA GLN A 173 1.67 10.31 -5.99
C GLN A 173 2.58 10.75 -4.84
N GLY A 174 2.02 10.95 -3.64
CA GLY A 174 2.81 11.34 -2.47
C GLY A 174 3.84 10.28 -2.09
N PHE A 175 3.50 9.00 -2.24
CA PHE A 175 4.43 7.91 -2.03
C PHE A 175 5.54 7.89 -3.10
N GLU A 176 5.21 7.99 -4.38
CA GLU A 176 6.18 8.05 -5.49
C GLU A 176 7.18 9.19 -5.28
N GLN A 177 6.70 10.37 -4.89
CA GLN A 177 7.56 11.52 -4.56
C GLN A 177 8.54 11.20 -3.42
N PHE A 178 8.07 10.58 -2.34
CA PHE A 178 8.92 10.16 -1.23
C PHE A 178 9.92 9.07 -1.68
N PHE A 179 9.45 8.05 -2.38
CA PHE A 179 10.26 6.91 -2.83
C PHE A 179 11.38 7.33 -3.79
N ASN A 180 11.13 8.32 -4.62
CA ASN A 180 12.10 8.82 -5.60
C ASN A 180 13.12 9.81 -5.03
N GLN A 181 13.04 10.17 -3.76
CA GLN A 181 14.07 11.00 -3.13
C GLN A 181 15.43 10.29 -3.18
N ASP A 182 16.50 11.04 -3.41
CA ASP A 182 17.85 10.46 -3.54
C ASP A 182 18.28 9.67 -2.30
N ARG A 183 17.88 10.14 -1.10
CA ARG A 183 18.12 9.44 0.17
C ARG A 183 17.52 8.02 0.21
N ASN A 184 16.46 7.78 -0.56
CA ASN A 184 15.79 6.49 -0.64
C ASN A 184 16.32 5.59 -1.77
N PHE A 185 17.38 6.00 -2.47
CA PHE A 185 17.96 5.24 -3.60
C PHE A 185 18.21 3.77 -3.28
N LYS A 186 18.76 3.49 -2.11
CA LYS A 186 18.98 2.13 -1.61
C LYS A 186 17.70 1.29 -1.60
N TYR A 187 16.61 1.86 -1.08
CA TYR A 187 15.31 1.17 -0.95
C TYR A 187 14.61 0.93 -2.29
N ARG A 188 15.10 1.52 -3.39
CA ARG A 188 14.65 1.24 -4.75
C ARG A 188 15.25 -0.04 -5.34
N LYS A 189 16.29 -0.61 -4.72
CA LYS A 189 17.01 -1.81 -5.18
C LYS A 189 16.80 -3.04 -4.31
N ILE A 190 16.28 -2.86 -3.09
CA ILE A 190 16.12 -3.93 -2.10
C ILE A 190 14.65 -4.19 -1.79
N ASN A 191 14.33 -5.40 -1.35
CA ASN A 191 12.96 -5.81 -1.08
C ASN A 191 12.47 -5.29 0.28
N ILE A 192 11.72 -4.20 0.26
CA ILE A 192 11.12 -3.56 1.46
C ILE A 192 9.63 -3.84 1.54
N ASN A 193 9.14 -4.14 2.74
CA ASN A 193 7.73 -4.32 3.02
C ASN A 193 7.06 -2.98 3.39
N TRP A 194 6.80 -2.15 2.39
CA TRP A 194 6.20 -0.82 2.55
C TRP A 194 4.85 -0.81 3.26
N LYS A 195 4.03 -1.85 3.02
CA LYS A 195 2.74 -1.98 3.71
C LYS A 195 2.93 -2.06 5.23
N MET A 196 3.81 -2.94 5.69
CA MET A 196 4.09 -3.08 7.13
C MET A 196 4.69 -1.80 7.73
N ILE A 197 5.53 -1.08 6.97
CA ILE A 197 6.09 0.21 7.42
C ILE A 197 4.98 1.22 7.69
N PHE A 198 4.04 1.39 6.75
CA PHE A 198 2.95 2.35 6.90
C PHE A 198 1.94 1.94 7.98
N ASP A 199 1.66 0.64 8.11
CA ASP A 199 0.83 0.12 9.17
C ASP A 199 1.48 0.39 10.55
N ALA A 200 2.78 0.15 10.69
CA ALA A 200 3.53 0.43 11.92
C ALA A 200 3.71 1.93 12.21
N LEU A 201 3.65 2.82 11.20
CA LEU A 201 3.63 4.27 11.43
C LEU A 201 2.27 4.77 11.95
N GLN A 202 1.21 3.97 11.80
CA GLN A 202 -0.14 4.31 12.25
C GLN A 202 -0.53 3.64 13.57
N SER A 203 0.20 2.61 14.01
CA SER A 203 -0.12 1.80 15.20
C SER A 203 -0.12 2.58 16.52
N ASP A 204 0.68 3.65 16.65
CA ASP A 204 0.78 4.46 17.88
C ASP A 204 -0.49 5.28 18.22
N MET A 205 -1.47 5.34 17.31
CA MET A 205 -2.65 6.20 17.47
C MET A 205 -3.92 5.37 17.57
N ALA A 206 -4.55 5.38 18.74
CA ALA A 206 -5.95 4.96 18.83
C ALA A 206 -6.76 5.88 17.90
N LYS A 207 -7.58 5.29 17.00
CA LYS A 207 -8.30 6.04 15.95
C LYS A 207 -9.19 7.18 16.48
N GLU A 208 -9.50 7.14 17.78
CA GLU A 208 -10.45 8.02 18.44
C GLU A 208 -9.79 9.01 19.42
N LYS A 209 -8.47 8.95 19.62
CA LYS A 209 -7.76 9.82 20.57
C LYS A 209 -6.49 10.40 19.96
N THR A 210 -6.34 11.71 20.04
CA THR A 210 -5.10 12.43 19.71
C THR A 210 -4.38 12.79 20.99
N ASP A 211 -3.13 12.36 21.13
CA ASP A 211 -2.27 12.71 22.25
C ASP A 211 -0.97 13.37 21.73
N PHE A 212 -0.46 14.34 22.49
CA PHE A 212 0.76 15.05 22.11
C PHE A 212 1.99 14.13 22.17
N SER A 213 2.01 13.16 23.10
CA SER A 213 3.12 12.20 23.20
C SER A 213 3.14 11.27 21.98
N SER A 214 1.99 10.70 21.60
CA SER A 214 1.89 9.86 20.40
C SER A 214 2.23 10.62 19.11
N SER A 215 1.76 11.87 18.98
CA SER A 215 2.11 12.74 17.86
C SER A 215 3.62 13.03 17.78
N ARG A 216 4.26 13.33 18.93
CA ARG A 216 5.71 13.56 19.01
C ARG A 216 6.50 12.30 18.67
N LYS A 217 6.07 11.14 19.16
CA LYS A 217 6.69 9.84 18.85
C LYS A 217 6.63 9.54 17.36
N LYS A 218 5.46 9.75 16.73
CA LYS A 218 5.29 9.62 15.28
C LYS A 218 6.18 10.58 14.50
N ALA A 219 6.25 11.84 14.91
CA ALA A 219 7.13 12.84 14.30
C ALA A 219 8.60 12.42 14.39
N ASN A 220 9.05 11.87 15.52
CA ASN A 220 10.42 11.36 15.67
C ASN A 220 10.70 10.17 14.75
N LYS A 221 9.77 9.22 14.62
CA LYS A 221 9.91 8.10 13.67
C LYS A 221 9.98 8.56 12.22
N VAL A 222 9.19 9.56 11.83
CA VAL A 222 9.29 10.16 10.49
C VAL A 222 10.63 10.86 10.31
N LYS A 223 11.11 11.61 11.32
CA LYS A 223 12.45 12.24 11.25
C LYS A 223 13.56 11.21 11.12
N LEU A 224 13.49 10.08 11.82
CA LEU A 224 14.44 8.97 11.64
C LEU A 224 14.42 8.44 10.21
N MET A 225 13.23 8.12 9.70
CA MET A 225 13.05 7.61 8.34
C MET A 225 13.58 8.58 7.28
N MET A 226 13.44 9.88 7.53
CA MET A 226 13.93 10.93 6.66
C MET A 226 15.39 11.33 6.92
N GLU A 227 16.06 10.80 7.95
CA GLU A 227 17.39 11.26 8.39
C GLU A 227 17.44 12.74 8.82
N GLU A 228 16.32 13.28 9.30
CA GLU A 228 16.10 14.69 9.69
C GLU A 228 16.17 14.91 11.22
N ILE A 229 16.80 13.99 11.96
CA ILE A 229 17.07 14.20 13.38
C ILE A 229 18.18 15.26 13.53
N PRO A 230 18.20 16.06 14.62
CA PRO A 230 19.15 17.16 14.79
C PRO A 230 20.57 16.67 15.15
N THR A 231 21.23 15.99 14.23
CA THR A 231 22.68 15.71 14.30
C THR A 231 23.48 16.99 14.07
N ILE A 232 24.77 17.00 14.40
CA ILE A 232 25.63 18.17 14.14
C ILE A 232 25.60 18.53 12.65
N GLU A 233 25.73 17.56 11.74
CA GLU A 233 25.66 17.84 10.29
C GLU A 233 24.31 18.43 9.85
N GLN A 234 23.21 18.00 10.45
CA GLN A 234 21.90 18.58 10.14
C GLN A 234 21.75 19.98 10.76
N MET A 235 22.33 20.23 11.93
CA MET A 235 22.34 21.55 12.57
C MET A 235 23.23 22.55 11.82
N LYS A 236 24.35 22.10 11.22
CA LYS A 236 25.22 22.91 10.34
C LYS A 236 24.43 23.50 9.16
N LYS A 237 23.50 22.74 8.56
CA LYS A 237 22.62 23.25 7.48
C LYS A 237 21.68 24.36 7.93
N LEU A 238 21.27 24.33 9.20
CA LEU A 238 20.32 25.29 9.77
C LEU A 238 21.00 26.49 10.45
N SER A 239 22.26 26.36 10.82
CA SER A 239 23.04 27.39 11.49
C SER A 239 24.53 27.06 11.35
N SER A 240 25.10 27.36 10.17
CA SER A 240 26.50 27.04 9.91
C SER A 240 27.43 27.77 10.87
N PHE A 241 27.15 29.05 11.13
CA PHE A 241 27.93 29.91 12.01
C PHE A 241 28.18 29.32 13.42
N ILE A 242 27.21 28.60 13.99
CA ILE A 242 27.32 28.01 15.34
C ILE A 242 28.00 26.63 15.30
N TYR A 243 27.72 25.82 14.28
CA TYR A 243 28.02 24.39 14.29
C TYR A 243 29.14 23.96 13.33
N GLN A 244 29.69 24.87 12.50
CA GLN A 244 30.63 24.54 11.41
C GLN A 244 31.82 23.68 11.84
N HIS A 245 32.44 24.00 12.99
CA HIS A 245 33.63 23.29 13.48
C HIS A 245 33.32 22.25 14.56
N LYS A 246 32.04 21.94 14.79
CA LYS A 246 31.64 20.97 15.81
C LYS A 246 31.75 19.55 15.28
N LEU A 247 32.24 18.68 16.16
CA LEU A 247 32.35 17.24 15.95
C LEU A 247 31.30 16.52 16.79
N CYS A 248 31.29 15.19 16.71
CA CYS A 248 30.41 14.35 17.51
C CYS A 248 30.52 14.66 19.02
N PRO A 249 29.39 14.91 19.72
CA PRO A 249 29.37 15.20 21.15
C PRO A 249 29.98 14.10 22.03
N ARG A 250 30.04 12.87 21.51
CA ARG A 250 30.55 11.69 22.23
C ARG A 250 32.03 11.45 22.00
N CYS A 251 32.42 11.23 20.75
CA CYS A 251 33.80 10.85 20.44
C CYS A 251 34.71 12.05 20.21
N GLN A 252 34.15 13.22 19.87
CA GLN A 252 34.88 14.45 19.56
C GLN A 252 35.95 14.30 18.47
N ASN A 253 35.91 13.22 17.69
CA ASN A 253 36.93 12.87 16.71
C ASN A 253 36.42 12.92 15.26
N GLU A 254 35.13 12.66 15.05
CA GLU A 254 34.51 12.57 13.72
C GLU A 254 33.29 13.49 13.60
N GLU A 255 32.92 13.80 12.35
CA GLU A 255 31.68 14.51 12.03
C GLU A 255 30.44 13.67 12.34
N GLU A 256 29.47 14.26 13.03
CA GLU A 256 28.25 13.53 13.42
C GLU A 256 27.22 13.51 12.29
N THR A 257 27.45 12.61 11.33
CA THR A 257 26.45 12.22 10.33
C THR A 257 25.31 11.43 10.98
N PHE A 258 24.20 11.24 10.26
CA PHE A 258 23.10 10.39 10.72
C PHE A 258 23.58 8.99 11.14
N ASN A 259 24.45 8.36 10.34
CA ASN A 259 24.96 7.02 10.63
C ASN A 259 25.89 7.01 11.85
N HIS A 260 26.75 8.04 11.99
CA HIS A 260 27.70 8.14 13.10
C HIS A 260 27.02 8.18 14.47
N VAL A 261 25.80 8.71 14.59
CA VAL A 261 25.02 8.66 15.85
C VAL A 261 24.88 7.23 16.38
N TRP A 262 24.77 6.25 15.48
CA TRP A 262 24.55 4.84 15.78
C TRP A 262 25.82 3.99 15.68
N THR A 263 26.87 4.47 15.02
CA THR A 263 28.15 3.75 14.83
C THR A 263 29.32 4.36 15.61
N CYS A 264 29.08 5.41 16.41
CA CYS A 264 30.12 6.06 17.20
C CYS A 264 30.88 5.04 18.07
N PRO A 265 32.23 5.02 18.05
CA PRO A 265 33.02 4.02 18.77
C PRO A 265 32.69 3.93 20.27
N ASN A 266 32.41 5.08 20.90
CA ASN A 266 32.09 5.19 22.32
C ASN A 266 30.76 4.50 22.72
N ILE A 267 29.90 4.11 21.77
CA ILE A 267 28.62 3.43 22.05
C ILE A 267 28.52 2.05 21.38
N SER A 268 29.62 1.54 20.82
CA SER A 268 29.69 0.21 20.20
C SER A 268 29.14 -0.90 21.11
N TYR A 269 29.60 -0.96 22.36
CA TYR A 269 29.12 -1.93 23.34
C TYR A 269 27.62 -1.81 23.65
N ILE A 270 27.08 -0.59 23.66
CA ILE A 270 25.65 -0.33 23.87
C ILE A 270 24.86 -0.86 22.66
N MET A 271 25.35 -0.64 21.45
CA MET A 271 24.71 -1.12 20.23
C MET A 271 24.70 -2.64 20.13
N ASP A 272 25.81 -3.30 20.48
CA ASP A 272 25.87 -4.76 20.54
C ASP A 272 24.86 -5.32 21.55
N ASP A 273 24.72 -4.65 22.71
CA ASP A 273 23.73 -5.02 23.71
C ASP A 273 22.29 -4.86 23.20
N ILE A 274 22.00 -3.73 22.54
CA ILE A 274 20.70 -3.47 21.91
C ILE A 274 20.37 -4.55 20.88
N VAL A 275 21.29 -4.86 19.95
CA VAL A 275 21.07 -5.90 18.93
C VAL A 275 20.80 -7.26 19.56
N ARG A 276 21.57 -7.64 20.59
CA ARG A 276 21.37 -8.90 21.33
C ARG A 276 20.00 -8.95 22.00
N ASN A 277 19.60 -7.88 22.67
CA ASN A 277 18.31 -7.78 23.35
C ASN A 277 17.14 -7.80 22.37
N ILE A 278 17.25 -7.15 21.21
CA ILE A 278 16.23 -7.19 20.16
C ILE A 278 16.07 -8.60 19.59
N LYS A 279 17.17 -9.33 19.38
CA LYS A 279 17.09 -10.73 18.94
C LYS A 279 16.36 -11.59 19.96
N ASN A 280 16.64 -11.42 21.25
CA ASN A 280 15.95 -12.14 22.32
C ASN A 280 14.47 -11.76 22.39
N PHE A 281 14.15 -10.46 22.32
CA PHE A 281 12.78 -9.96 22.27
C PHE A 281 11.99 -10.59 21.11
N LEU A 282 12.61 -10.67 19.92
CA LEU A 282 12.00 -11.30 18.75
C LEU A 282 11.68 -12.79 18.99
N ILE A 283 12.55 -13.52 19.70
CA ILE A 283 12.30 -14.92 20.08
C ILE A 283 11.07 -14.99 21.00
N ASP A 284 11.04 -14.15 22.04
CA ASP A 284 10.02 -14.22 23.08
C ASP A 284 8.65 -13.82 22.55
N ILE A 285 8.55 -12.71 21.82
CA ILE A 285 7.28 -12.28 21.22
C ILE A 285 6.75 -13.28 20.19
N THR A 286 7.65 -13.96 19.48
CA THR A 286 7.23 -14.97 18.51
C THR A 286 6.72 -16.21 19.22
N LYS A 287 7.35 -16.65 20.33
CA LYS A 287 6.81 -17.74 21.17
C LYS A 287 5.40 -17.43 21.68
N GLU A 288 5.14 -16.21 22.13
CA GLU A 288 3.83 -15.79 22.65
C GLU A 288 2.73 -15.79 21.58
N ASN A 289 3.08 -15.48 20.33
CA ASN A 289 2.10 -15.32 19.23
C ASN A 289 2.14 -16.50 18.23
N ASN A 290 2.94 -17.53 18.50
CA ASN A 290 3.06 -18.73 17.67
C ASN A 290 1.91 -19.70 17.93
N ILE A 291 1.30 -20.15 16.83
CA ILE A 291 0.27 -21.20 16.86
C ILE A 291 0.91 -22.58 16.66
N THR A 292 2.12 -22.63 16.10
CA THR A 292 2.87 -23.88 15.86
C THR A 292 3.83 -24.19 17.02
N ASN A 293 4.03 -25.47 17.35
CA ASN A 293 5.03 -25.94 18.34
C ASN A 293 6.50 -25.76 17.89
N ILE A 294 6.76 -25.02 16.82
CA ILE A 294 8.11 -24.75 16.31
C ILE A 294 8.59 -23.46 16.95
N SER A 295 9.70 -23.53 17.71
CA SER A 295 10.33 -22.37 18.33
C SER A 295 11.43 -21.81 17.42
N ILE A 296 11.51 -20.47 17.36
CA ILE A 296 12.60 -19.78 16.66
C ILE A 296 13.85 -19.86 17.53
N ASN A 297 15.00 -20.20 16.92
CA ASN A 297 16.30 -20.21 17.60
C ASN A 297 17.09 -18.92 17.28
N ILE A 298 17.97 -18.51 18.20
CA ILE A 298 18.90 -17.39 18.02
C ILE A 298 19.82 -17.57 16.81
N LYS A 299 20.15 -18.83 16.47
CA LYS A 299 20.96 -19.17 15.29
C LYS A 299 20.25 -18.79 14.00
N ASP A 300 18.97 -19.12 13.87
CA ASP A 300 18.16 -18.83 12.68
C ASP A 300 17.98 -17.32 12.49
N ILE A 301 17.70 -16.59 13.59
CA ILE A 301 17.60 -15.14 13.57
C ILE A 301 18.94 -14.51 13.18
N SER A 302 20.04 -15.02 13.71
CA SER A 302 21.37 -14.44 13.47
C SER A 302 21.88 -14.65 12.04
N GLN A 303 21.29 -15.58 11.28
CA GLN A 303 21.59 -15.77 9.86
C GLN A 303 20.94 -14.69 8.97
N LEU A 304 20.01 -13.88 9.49
CA LEU A 304 19.43 -12.79 8.72
C LEU A 304 20.48 -11.69 8.48
N ASP A 305 20.67 -11.32 7.21
CA ASP A 305 21.53 -10.20 6.78
C ASP A 305 20.90 -8.83 7.07
N ILE A 306 20.52 -8.59 8.33
CA ILE A 306 19.88 -7.35 8.80
C ILE A 306 20.55 -6.76 10.05
N TRP A 307 21.51 -7.48 10.64
CA TRP A 307 22.14 -7.13 11.93
C TRP A 307 23.44 -6.35 11.80
N LYS A 308 23.97 -6.17 10.59
CA LYS A 308 25.20 -5.38 10.37
C LYS A 308 24.95 -3.92 10.75
N ILE A 309 25.80 -3.35 11.58
CA ILE A 309 25.65 -1.98 12.09
C ILE A 309 26.20 -0.97 11.09
N ASP A 310 27.30 -1.31 10.39
CA ASP A 310 27.92 -0.42 9.41
C ASP A 310 26.97 -0.08 8.27
N SER A 311 26.93 1.20 7.89
CA SER A 311 26.08 1.66 6.80
C SER A 311 26.58 1.12 5.46
N ASP A 312 25.69 0.46 4.71
CA ASP A 312 25.96 -0.05 3.37
C ASP A 312 24.94 0.57 2.38
N GLN A 313 25.38 0.93 1.17
CA GLN A 313 24.51 1.54 0.15
C GLN A 313 23.68 0.52 -0.64
N ASN A 314 24.09 -0.74 -0.63
CA ASN A 314 23.50 -1.82 -1.43
C ASN A 314 22.83 -2.90 -0.59
N GLN A 315 23.25 -3.09 0.66
CA GLN A 315 22.73 -4.12 1.56
C GLN A 315 21.89 -3.53 2.69
N PHE A 316 20.86 -4.24 3.12
CA PHE A 316 20.07 -3.84 4.28
C PHE A 316 20.89 -3.99 5.57
N THR A 317 20.77 -3.03 6.50
CA THR A 317 21.57 -2.92 7.72
C THR A 317 20.67 -2.68 8.93
N PHE A 318 21.24 -2.82 10.12
CA PHE A 318 20.51 -2.56 11.36
C PHE A 318 20.11 -1.09 11.48
N ILE A 319 20.91 -0.15 10.96
CA ILE A 319 20.55 1.28 10.90
C ILE A 319 19.25 1.48 10.09
N ASP A 320 19.00 0.69 9.05
CA ASP A 320 17.74 0.78 8.30
C ASP A 320 16.53 0.33 9.13
N LEU A 321 16.70 -0.62 10.06
CA LEU A 321 15.67 -0.96 11.05
C LEU A 321 15.43 0.19 12.01
N ILE A 322 16.48 0.91 12.43
CA ILE A 322 16.38 2.10 13.30
C ILE A 322 15.61 3.22 12.59
N LYS A 323 15.89 3.44 11.29
CA LYS A 323 15.10 4.34 10.43
C LYS A 323 13.63 3.91 10.32
N GLY A 324 13.33 2.65 10.62
CA GLY A 324 12.00 2.08 10.63
C GLY A 324 11.61 1.39 9.33
N PHE A 325 12.57 1.09 8.45
CA PHE A 325 12.34 0.24 7.28
C PHE A 325 12.28 -1.23 7.70
N ILE A 326 11.45 -2.01 7.00
CA ILE A 326 11.24 -3.44 7.29
C ILE A 326 11.54 -4.22 6.01
N PRO A 327 12.53 -5.13 6.01
CA PRO A 327 12.83 -5.91 4.84
C PRO A 327 11.81 -7.05 4.68
N LEU A 328 11.51 -7.41 3.43
CA LEU A 328 10.55 -8.47 3.14
C LEU A 328 11.01 -9.81 3.71
N CYS A 329 12.33 -10.09 3.70
CA CYS A 329 12.91 -11.31 4.26
C CYS A 329 12.55 -11.53 5.74
N LEU A 330 12.55 -10.46 6.54
CA LEU A 330 12.15 -10.53 7.96
C LEU A 330 10.67 -10.86 8.10
N THR A 331 9.81 -10.25 7.27
CA THR A 331 8.37 -10.55 7.30
C THR A 331 8.12 -12.01 6.90
N THR A 332 8.77 -12.48 5.84
CA THR A 332 8.61 -13.87 5.36
C THR A 332 9.13 -14.87 6.38
N PHE A 333 10.27 -14.57 7.02
CA PHE A 333 10.85 -15.38 8.09
C PHE A 333 9.85 -15.55 9.25
N ILE A 334 9.33 -14.46 9.81
CA ILE A 334 8.36 -14.53 10.92
C ILE A 334 7.06 -15.24 10.50
N ASN A 335 6.59 -15.01 9.27
CA ASN A 335 5.37 -15.64 8.77
C ASN A 335 5.51 -17.17 8.61
N GLN A 336 6.72 -17.70 8.41
CA GLN A 336 6.95 -19.16 8.37
C GLN A 336 6.62 -19.84 9.70
N TYR A 337 6.85 -19.15 10.83
CA TYR A 337 6.60 -19.68 12.17
C TYR A 337 5.17 -19.38 12.65
N THR A 338 4.67 -18.16 12.44
CA THR A 338 3.31 -17.82 12.92
C THR A 338 2.21 -18.42 12.05
N ARG A 339 2.48 -18.61 10.74
CA ARG A 339 1.50 -18.99 9.69
C ARG A 339 0.22 -18.15 9.69
N ASN A 340 0.31 -16.93 10.21
CA ASN A 340 -0.80 -16.01 10.36
C ASN A 340 -0.32 -14.59 10.09
N SER A 341 -0.86 -13.98 9.03
CA SER A 341 -0.46 -12.65 8.59
C SER A 341 -0.78 -11.56 9.62
N LYS A 342 -1.85 -11.71 10.41
CA LYS A 342 -2.19 -10.75 11.47
C LYS A 342 -1.18 -10.84 12.62
N ASN A 343 -0.83 -12.05 13.06
CA ASN A 343 0.17 -12.25 14.11
C ASN A 343 1.56 -11.78 13.65
N THR A 344 1.94 -12.09 12.40
CA THR A 344 3.18 -11.56 11.81
C THR A 344 3.21 -10.04 11.83
N SER A 345 2.12 -9.39 11.42
CA SER A 345 2.03 -7.93 11.40
C SER A 345 2.18 -7.34 12.80
N LYS A 346 1.51 -7.95 13.79
CA LYS A 346 1.61 -7.55 15.20
C LYS A 346 3.06 -7.66 15.72
N ILE A 347 3.71 -8.81 15.53
CA ILE A 347 5.11 -9.02 15.94
C ILE A 347 6.04 -7.98 15.32
N ILE A 348 5.89 -7.71 14.02
CA ILE A 348 6.72 -6.72 13.31
C ILE A 348 6.51 -5.31 13.87
N ILE A 349 5.26 -4.94 14.17
CA ILE A 349 4.94 -3.64 14.76
C ILE A 349 5.60 -3.53 16.15
N ASP A 350 5.40 -4.53 17.00
CA ASP A 350 5.93 -4.56 18.36
C ASP A 350 7.48 -4.58 18.36
N LEU A 351 8.10 -5.33 17.44
CA LEU A 351 9.55 -5.32 17.22
C LEU A 351 10.05 -3.92 16.87
N ARG A 352 9.38 -3.23 15.96
CA ARG A 352 9.75 -1.87 15.55
C ARG A 352 9.59 -0.88 16.70
N GLU A 353 8.56 -1.05 17.53
CA GLU A 353 8.39 -0.25 18.74
C GLU A 353 9.54 -0.46 19.73
N GLU A 354 9.96 -1.70 19.91
CA GLU A 354 11.04 -2.04 20.83
C GLU A 354 12.39 -1.51 20.34
N ILE A 355 12.69 -1.64 19.04
CA ILE A 355 13.88 -1.04 18.42
C ILE A 355 13.90 0.47 18.65
N TYR A 356 12.78 1.16 18.37
CA TYR A 356 12.66 2.60 18.60
C TYR A 356 12.88 2.93 20.08
N ARG A 357 12.24 2.20 20.99
CA ARG A 357 12.33 2.42 22.44
C ARG A 357 13.79 2.33 22.90
N MET A 358 14.45 1.21 22.62
CA MET A 358 15.84 0.95 23.07
C MET A 358 16.83 1.95 22.48
N THR A 359 16.76 2.21 21.17
CA THR A 359 17.68 3.15 20.51
C THR A 359 17.46 4.59 20.98
N PHE A 360 16.21 5.00 21.24
CA PHE A 360 15.95 6.32 21.77
C PHE A 360 16.38 6.48 23.22
N SER A 361 16.05 5.54 24.09
CA SER A 361 16.37 5.64 25.52
C SER A 361 17.86 5.52 25.80
N ASN A 362 18.54 4.58 25.13
CA ASN A 362 19.91 4.23 25.47
C ASN A 362 20.94 5.03 24.69
N ILE A 363 20.58 5.59 23.52
CA ILE A 363 21.52 6.29 22.64
C ILE A 363 21.04 7.71 22.36
N TRP A 364 19.86 7.91 21.77
CA TRP A 364 19.50 9.24 21.28
C TRP A 364 19.34 10.27 22.42
N GLN A 365 18.70 9.88 23.53
CA GLN A 365 18.47 10.78 24.67
C GLN A 365 19.77 11.21 25.35
N GLU A 366 20.65 10.26 25.62
CA GLU A 366 21.98 10.52 26.22
C GLU A 366 22.79 11.48 25.33
N ARG A 367 22.85 11.23 24.01
CA ARG A 367 23.50 12.14 23.06
C ARG A 367 22.89 13.55 23.11
N CYS A 368 21.56 13.66 23.19
CA CYS A 368 20.91 14.97 23.27
C CYS A 368 21.28 15.73 24.55
N ASN A 369 21.44 15.02 25.66
CA ASN A 369 21.88 15.62 26.92
C ASN A 369 23.32 16.14 26.81
N LEU A 370 24.24 15.33 26.27
CA LEU A 370 25.62 15.76 26.02
C LEU A 370 25.69 17.00 25.12
N GLN A 371 24.92 16.99 24.02
CA GLN A 371 24.84 18.16 23.13
C GLN A 371 24.31 19.40 23.86
N HIS A 372 23.32 19.22 24.74
CA HIS A 372 22.76 20.32 25.51
C HIS A 372 23.78 20.90 26.50
N GLU A 373 24.55 20.06 27.18
CA GLU A 373 25.61 20.48 28.09
C GLU A 373 26.71 21.26 27.37
N ILE A 374 27.14 20.80 26.19
CA ILE A 374 28.10 21.51 25.33
C ILE A 374 27.56 22.89 24.94
N GLU A 375 26.28 22.97 24.54
CA GLU A 375 25.66 24.24 24.18
C GLU A 375 25.57 25.22 25.35
N ILE A 376 25.30 24.73 26.56
CA ILE A 376 25.29 25.56 27.77
C ILE A 376 26.71 26.08 28.05
N ALA A 377 27.72 25.21 27.99
CA ALA A 377 29.11 25.57 28.26
C ALA A 377 29.64 26.64 27.28
N GLU A 378 29.17 26.62 26.04
CA GLU A 378 29.53 27.59 25.00
C GLU A 378 28.59 28.82 24.95
N GLY A 379 27.61 28.93 25.85
CA GLY A 379 26.68 30.06 25.89
C GLY A 379 25.69 30.12 24.72
N ILE A 380 25.45 29.00 24.03
CA ILE A 380 24.54 28.92 22.88
C ILE A 380 23.09 28.87 23.38
N THR A 381 22.45 30.03 23.41
CA THR A 381 21.02 30.14 23.77
C THR A 381 20.10 29.93 22.58
N LYS A 382 18.80 29.74 22.85
CA LYS A 382 17.78 29.71 21.77
C LYS A 382 17.78 30.97 20.92
N GLN A 383 18.03 32.13 21.53
CA GLN A 383 18.08 33.41 20.81
C GLN A 383 19.25 33.44 19.83
N VAL A 384 20.44 33.02 20.28
CA VAL A 384 21.64 32.91 19.42
C VAL A 384 21.37 32.00 18.21
N LYS A 385 20.67 30.88 18.41
CA LYS A 385 20.26 29.99 17.29
C LYS A 385 19.29 30.66 16.33
N VAL A 386 18.35 31.49 16.81
CA VAL A 386 17.42 32.22 15.95
C VAL A 386 18.16 33.30 15.14
N ASP A 387 19.02 34.07 15.80
CA ASP A 387 19.74 35.18 15.17
C ASP A 387 20.72 34.67 14.10
N SER A 388 21.39 33.54 14.37
CA SER A 388 22.32 32.91 13.41
C SER A 388 21.67 32.49 12.08
N LYS A 389 20.36 32.26 12.04
CA LYS A 389 19.66 31.85 10.80
C LYS A 389 19.68 32.92 9.73
N GLN A 390 19.82 34.19 10.12
CA GLN A 390 19.89 35.33 9.20
C GLN A 390 21.21 35.35 8.40
N PHE A 391 22.23 34.66 8.89
CA PHE A 391 23.58 34.60 8.31
C PHE A 391 23.86 33.30 7.54
N ASN A 392 22.85 32.43 7.39
CA ASN A 392 23.03 31.20 6.61
C ASN A 392 23.25 31.51 5.14
N ILE A 393 24.45 31.23 4.66
CA ILE A 393 24.75 31.15 3.24
C ILE A 393 24.07 29.88 2.72
N ALA A 394 23.18 30.00 1.74
CA ALA A 394 22.61 28.85 1.05
C ALA A 394 23.76 28.07 0.41
N LEU A 395 24.09 26.90 0.96
CA LEU A 395 24.96 25.96 0.30
C LEU A 395 24.15 25.31 -0.82
N ASP A 396 24.34 25.78 -2.05
CA ASP A 396 23.86 25.09 -3.25
C ASP A 396 24.64 23.78 -3.38
N ILE A 397 24.07 22.72 -2.82
CA ILE A 397 24.54 21.36 -3.07
C ILE A 397 23.89 20.92 -4.39
N GLU A 398 24.70 20.80 -5.44
CA GLU A 398 24.29 20.11 -6.66
C GLU A 398 23.91 18.66 -6.30
N HIS A 399 22.61 18.42 -6.18
CA HIS A 399 22.09 17.07 -5.98
C HIS A 399 22.10 16.36 -7.33
N PHE A 400 23.08 15.47 -7.52
CA PHE A 400 23.03 14.51 -8.61
C PHE A 400 21.86 13.53 -8.35
N ILE A 401 20.72 13.80 -9.00
CA ILE A 401 19.53 12.94 -8.87
C ILE A 401 19.81 11.62 -9.58
N ASN A 402 19.85 10.52 -8.82
CA ASN A 402 20.01 9.21 -9.43
C ASN A 402 18.70 8.80 -10.12
N GLN A 403 18.73 8.77 -11.46
CA GLN A 403 17.54 8.51 -12.29
C GLN A 403 17.12 7.04 -12.36
N ASN A 404 17.89 6.11 -11.80
CA ASN A 404 17.56 4.69 -11.87
C ASN A 404 16.36 4.34 -10.99
N ASN A 405 15.44 3.53 -11.51
CA ASN A 405 14.26 3.00 -10.81
C ASN A 405 13.30 4.07 -10.24
N ILE A 406 13.22 5.24 -10.88
CA ILE A 406 12.21 6.26 -10.58
C ILE A 406 10.82 5.77 -10.98
N GLN A 407 9.83 5.94 -10.08
CA GLN A 407 8.42 5.61 -10.30
C GLN A 407 7.59 6.90 -10.34
N ASN A 408 7.06 7.30 -11.49
CA ASN A 408 6.25 8.53 -11.64
C ASN A 408 5.00 8.35 -12.54
N SER A 409 4.67 7.12 -12.91
CA SER A 409 3.60 6.82 -13.89
C SER A 409 2.31 6.32 -13.25
N LEU A 410 2.23 6.23 -11.92
CA LEU A 410 1.10 5.62 -11.21
C LEU A 410 0.84 4.18 -11.67
N GLU A 411 1.91 3.44 -11.96
CA GLU A 411 1.86 2.09 -12.52
C GLU A 411 1.10 1.13 -11.60
N GLY A 412 1.17 1.34 -10.27
CA GLY A 412 0.38 0.61 -9.30
C GLY A 412 -1.13 0.75 -9.49
N ILE A 413 -1.60 1.95 -9.85
CA ILE A 413 -3.02 2.22 -10.14
C ILE A 413 -3.40 1.57 -11.45
N LYS A 414 -2.56 1.70 -12.47
CA LYS A 414 -2.75 1.03 -13.76
C LYS A 414 -2.87 -0.49 -13.56
N ASN A 415 -1.93 -1.11 -12.86
CA ASN A 415 -1.97 -2.54 -12.57
C ASN A 415 -3.19 -2.95 -11.74
N ASN A 416 -3.65 -2.13 -10.79
CA ASN A 416 -4.89 -2.39 -10.06
C ASN A 416 -6.12 -2.38 -10.99
N ILE A 417 -6.16 -1.46 -11.95
CA ILE A 417 -7.27 -1.35 -12.91
C ILE A 417 -7.28 -2.53 -13.86
N TYR A 418 -6.12 -2.90 -14.43
CA TYR A 418 -6.03 -3.94 -15.44
C TYR A 418 -6.08 -5.35 -14.84
N PHE A 419 -5.43 -5.57 -13.70
CA PHE A 419 -5.17 -6.91 -13.16
C PHE A 419 -5.71 -7.13 -11.74
N GLY A 420 -6.30 -6.11 -11.10
CA GLY A 420 -6.78 -6.22 -9.72
C GLY A 420 -5.65 -6.34 -8.70
N SER A 421 -4.40 -6.10 -9.11
CA SER A 421 -3.25 -6.17 -8.21
C SER A 421 -3.37 -5.14 -7.08
N SER A 422 -2.68 -5.37 -5.97
CA SER A 422 -2.53 -4.32 -4.95
C SER A 422 -1.98 -3.05 -5.60
N VAL A 423 -2.51 -1.88 -5.22
CA VAL A 423 -1.99 -0.58 -5.69
C VAL A 423 -0.54 -0.41 -5.25
N MET A 424 -0.14 -1.00 -4.13
CA MET A 424 1.26 -1.07 -3.66
C MET A 424 1.97 -2.35 -4.16
N GLY A 425 1.34 -3.14 -5.03
CA GLY A 425 1.86 -4.41 -5.54
C GLY A 425 2.94 -4.26 -6.59
N PHE A 426 3.01 -3.12 -7.31
CA PHE A 426 4.13 -2.81 -8.22
C PHE A 426 5.48 -2.82 -7.47
N MET A 427 5.45 -2.59 -6.16
CA MET A 427 6.62 -2.55 -5.28
C MET A 427 7.23 -3.94 -5.00
N ILE A 428 6.51 -5.02 -5.30
CA ILE A 428 7.02 -6.41 -5.20
C ILE A 428 7.70 -6.84 -6.51
N HIS A 429 7.49 -6.13 -7.62
CA HIS A 429 7.92 -6.56 -8.96
C HIS A 429 9.10 -5.78 -9.58
N VAL A 430 9.59 -4.71 -8.96
CA VAL A 430 10.74 -3.97 -9.52
C VAL A 430 12.08 -4.74 -9.34
N ASN A 431 12.18 -5.69 -8.41
CA ASN A 431 13.42 -6.47 -8.23
C ASN A 431 13.44 -7.83 -8.97
N TYR A 432 12.41 -8.16 -9.75
CA TYR A 432 12.38 -9.42 -10.53
C TYR A 432 12.46 -9.20 -12.04
N VAL A 433 12.11 -8.02 -12.54
CA VAL A 433 12.15 -7.73 -13.99
C VAL A 433 13.57 -7.37 -14.43
N ASP A 434 14.34 -6.64 -13.62
CA ASP A 434 15.71 -6.23 -13.99
C ASP A 434 16.74 -7.35 -13.92
N ILE A 435 16.48 -8.44 -13.18
CA ILE A 435 17.38 -9.61 -13.11
C ILE A 435 17.12 -10.59 -14.28
N ILE A 436 15.92 -10.57 -14.88
CA ILE A 436 15.57 -11.47 -16.00
C ILE A 436 15.72 -10.77 -17.36
N TYR A 437 15.49 -9.46 -17.44
CA TYR A 437 15.65 -8.70 -18.68
C TYR A 437 16.84 -7.75 -18.60
N GLY A 438 18.03 -8.33 -18.52
CA GLY A 438 19.27 -7.69 -18.94
C GLY A 438 19.33 -7.51 -20.46
N LEU A 439 18.30 -6.93 -21.07
CA LEU A 439 18.32 -6.44 -22.45
C LEU A 439 17.45 -5.19 -22.54
N ASN A 440 18.12 -4.06 -22.82
CA ASN A 440 17.57 -2.79 -23.24
C ASN A 440 16.35 -2.95 -24.15
N LEU A 441 15.16 -2.59 -23.64
CA LEU A 441 14.09 -2.01 -24.46
C LEU A 441 13.33 -1.01 -23.58
N ARG A 442 13.79 0.24 -23.56
CA ARG A 442 12.88 1.38 -23.40
C ARG A 442 11.97 1.36 -24.64
N PRO A 443 10.64 1.22 -24.54
CA PRO A 443 9.79 1.67 -25.62
C PRO A 443 9.79 3.19 -25.56
N ASP A 444 10.21 3.79 -26.67
CA ASP A 444 10.18 5.22 -26.89
C ASP A 444 8.80 5.79 -26.53
N LYS A 445 8.84 6.91 -25.80
CA LYS A 445 7.70 7.81 -25.69
C LYS A 445 7.51 8.45 -27.06
N GLU A 446 6.72 7.85 -27.94
CA GLU A 446 6.16 8.57 -29.08
C GLU A 446 4.86 7.88 -29.55
N ASN A 447 3.79 8.68 -29.57
CA ASN A 447 2.52 8.53 -30.28
C ASN A 447 1.72 7.21 -30.10
N PHE A 448 0.62 7.29 -29.34
CA PHE A 448 -0.78 7.02 -29.79
C PHE A 448 -1.77 7.18 -28.62
#